data_AF-A0A0C3JCX4-F1
#
_entry.id   AF-A0A0C3JCX4-F1
#
_cell.length_a   1.000
_cell.length_b   1.000
_cell.length_c   1.000
_cell.angle_alpha   90.00
_cell.angle_beta   90.00
_cell.angle_gamma   90.00
#
_symmetry.space_group_name_H-M   'P 1'
#
loop_
_entity.id
_entity.type
_entity.pdbx_description
1 polymer ?
#
loop_
_entity_poly.entity_id
_entity_poly.type
_entity_poly.pdbx_seq_one_letter_code
_entity_poly.pdbx_strand_id
1 'polypeptide(L)'
;MLVLQSLHNYLAQVLSPPSIHTALLVSPEGALVSYASQLDCENDQGSLPARVRSKDEVRKVAGLSAEIWAETRGAEGEEGMVESELGRILVLAVEEPQENSGSAEEPLLLLALNGTTDADWARMSRKARKLAAYLAPSVNKQRGQMQPVSPVSPANGAPKSRTRSAATSPGRAPR
;
A
#
# COMPACT_ATOMS: atom_id res chain seq x y z
N MET A 1 -6.30 -8.16 -16.06
CA MET A 1 -5.91 -9.07 -14.97
C MET A 1 -4.42 -8.95 -14.74
N LEU A 2 -4.02 -8.49 -13.55
CA LEU A 2 -2.62 -8.38 -13.13
C LEU A 2 -2.08 -9.79 -12.81
N VAL A 3 -0.93 -10.15 -13.37
CA VAL A 3 -0.29 -11.46 -13.13
C VAL A 3 0.76 -11.31 -12.02
N LEU A 4 0.51 -11.88 -10.84
CA LEU A 4 1.35 -11.69 -9.65
C LEU A 4 2.81 -12.12 -9.86
N GLN A 5 3.03 -13.21 -10.60
CA GLN A 5 4.39 -13.67 -10.91
C GLN A 5 5.16 -12.64 -11.75
N SER A 6 4.50 -12.01 -12.72
CA SER A 6 5.10 -10.95 -13.53
C SER A 6 5.42 -9.72 -12.69
N LEU A 7 4.51 -9.32 -11.78
CA LEU A 7 4.76 -8.21 -10.84
C LEU A 7 6.00 -8.48 -9.98
N HIS A 8 6.12 -9.69 -9.41
CA HIS A 8 7.31 -10.07 -8.65
C HIS A 8 8.58 -9.97 -9.49
N ASN A 9 8.56 -10.46 -10.74
CA ASN A 9 9.71 -10.39 -11.64
C ASN A 9 10.11 -8.93 -11.95
N TYR A 10 9.13 -8.03 -12.14
CA TYR A 10 9.42 -6.61 -12.36
C TYR A 10 9.98 -5.93 -11.10
N LEU A 11 9.45 -6.24 -9.93
CA LEU A 11 9.97 -5.76 -8.65
C LEU A 11 11.40 -6.27 -8.39
N ALA A 12 11.72 -7.49 -8.80
CA ALA A 12 13.08 -8.03 -8.68
C ALA A 12 14.10 -7.26 -9.55
N GLN A 13 13.69 -6.72 -10.70
CA GLN A 13 14.58 -5.97 -11.60
C GLN A 13 15.03 -4.61 -11.05
N VAL A 14 14.26 -4.00 -10.15
CA VAL A 14 14.65 -2.74 -9.51
C VAL A 14 15.58 -2.94 -8.32
N LEU A 15 15.75 -4.17 -7.84
CA LEU A 15 16.71 -4.46 -6.79
C LEU A 15 18.14 -4.19 -7.29
N SER A 16 18.98 -3.74 -6.38
CA SER A 16 20.44 -3.69 -6.56
C SER A 16 21.07 -3.90 -5.20
N PRO A 17 21.09 -5.16 -4.72
CA PRO A 17 21.74 -5.51 -3.48
C PRO A 17 23.23 -5.07 -3.47
N PRO A 18 23.77 -4.59 -2.33
CA PRO A 18 23.10 -4.48 -1.02
C PRO A 18 22.20 -3.25 -0.95
N SER A 19 22.48 -2.26 -1.80
CA SER A 19 21.96 -0.89 -1.71
C SER A 19 20.43 -0.80 -1.79
N ILE A 20 19.77 -1.52 -2.70
CA ILE A 20 18.30 -1.57 -2.80
C ILE A 20 17.92 -3.05 -2.70
N HIS A 21 17.42 -3.45 -1.54
CA HIS A 21 17.23 -4.85 -1.20
C HIS A 21 15.76 -5.28 -1.18
N THR A 22 14.81 -4.34 -1.16
CA THR A 22 13.38 -4.67 -1.16
C THR A 22 12.60 -3.70 -2.06
N ALA A 23 11.67 -4.25 -2.83
CA ALA A 23 10.71 -3.49 -3.62
C ALA A 23 9.31 -4.05 -3.36
N LEU A 24 8.33 -3.17 -3.14
CA LEU A 24 6.97 -3.51 -2.77
C LEU A 24 5.96 -2.77 -3.65
N LEU A 25 4.89 -3.46 -3.99
CA LEU A 25 3.67 -2.88 -4.50
C LEU A 25 2.62 -2.98 -3.38
N VAL A 26 2.09 -1.83 -2.96
CA VAL A 26 1.17 -1.72 -1.82
C VAL A 26 -0.04 -0.88 -2.20
N SER A 27 -1.16 -1.08 -1.51
CA SER A 27 -2.28 -0.13 -1.59
C SER A 27 -1.99 1.13 -0.76
N PRO A 28 -2.70 2.25 -0.99
CA PRO A 28 -2.60 3.45 -0.15
C PRO A 28 -2.87 3.21 1.34
N GLU A 29 -3.65 2.19 1.68
CA GLU A 29 -3.95 1.77 3.06
C GLU A 29 -2.87 0.84 3.65
N GLY A 30 -1.79 0.57 2.92
CA GLY A 30 -0.67 -0.25 3.37
C GLY A 30 -0.88 -1.75 3.17
N ALA A 31 -1.89 -2.17 2.40
CA ALA A 31 -2.07 -3.58 2.08
C ALA A 31 -1.00 -4.05 1.09
N LEU A 32 -0.24 -5.09 1.46
CA LEU A 32 0.81 -5.65 0.60
C LEU A 32 0.21 -6.44 -0.57
N VAL A 33 0.50 -6.02 -1.81
CA VAL A 33 0.04 -6.68 -3.04
C VAL A 33 1.08 -7.63 -3.61
N SER A 34 2.32 -7.16 -3.75
CA SER A 34 3.45 -7.97 -4.23
C SER A 34 4.76 -7.41 -3.69
N TYR A 35 5.78 -8.25 -3.54
CA TYR A 35 7.11 -7.81 -3.16
C TYR A 35 8.20 -8.67 -3.79
N ALA A 36 9.38 -8.09 -3.91
CA ALA A 36 10.62 -8.80 -4.15
C ALA A 36 11.65 -8.34 -3.11
N SER A 37 12.45 -9.28 -2.60
CA SER A 37 13.53 -8.98 -1.67
C SER A 37 14.74 -9.86 -1.91
N GLN A 38 15.92 -9.27 -1.84
CA GLN A 38 17.22 -9.93 -1.94
C GLN A 38 18.19 -9.20 -1.01
N LEU A 39 18.79 -9.90 -0.05
CA LEU A 39 19.93 -9.37 0.72
C LEU A 39 21.23 -9.93 0.14
N ASP A 40 22.28 -9.13 0.25
CA ASP A 40 23.64 -9.58 -0.07
C ASP A 40 24.05 -10.74 0.82
N CYS A 41 24.64 -11.72 0.17
CA CYS A 41 25.48 -12.74 0.76
C CYS A 41 26.94 -12.29 0.63
N GLU A 42 27.44 -11.52 1.61
CA GLU A 42 28.87 -11.40 1.85
C GLU A 42 29.19 -12.00 3.22
N ASN A 43 29.70 -13.24 3.18
CA ASN A 43 30.87 -13.70 3.91
C ASN A 43 31.26 -15.08 3.37
N ASP A 44 32.19 -15.06 2.43
CA ASP A 44 33.38 -15.93 2.37
C ASP A 44 33.35 -17.22 3.21
N GLN A 45 32.66 -18.25 2.72
CA GLN A 45 32.96 -19.70 2.83
C GLN A 45 31.70 -20.51 2.51
N GLY A 46 31.58 -20.96 1.25
CA GLY A 46 30.76 -22.11 0.87
C GLY A 46 29.29 -22.11 1.31
N SER A 47 28.41 -21.63 0.42
CA SER A 47 26.98 -21.98 0.37
C SER A 47 26.11 -21.54 1.55
N LEU A 48 25.72 -20.25 1.57
CA LEU A 48 24.45 -19.87 2.18
C LEU A 48 23.56 -19.23 1.09
N PRO A 49 22.30 -19.68 0.94
CA PRO A 49 21.38 -19.06 -0.01
C PRO A 49 21.14 -17.61 0.39
N ALA A 50 20.99 -16.73 -0.60
CA ALA A 50 20.64 -15.32 -0.41
C ALA A 50 19.56 -15.19 0.68
N ARG A 51 19.87 -14.47 1.76
CA ARG A 51 18.96 -14.38 2.91
C ARG A 51 17.76 -13.53 2.49
N VAL A 52 16.58 -14.14 2.44
CA VAL A 52 15.35 -13.40 2.17
C VAL A 52 14.94 -12.69 3.45
N ARG A 53 14.57 -11.40 3.36
CA ARG A 53 14.00 -10.63 4.47
C ARG A 53 12.79 -11.37 5.06
N SER A 54 12.59 -11.25 6.37
CA SER A 54 11.43 -11.89 6.99
C SER A 54 10.14 -11.24 6.47
N LYS A 55 9.06 -12.04 6.37
CA LYS A 55 7.75 -11.53 5.92
C LYS A 55 7.23 -10.40 6.80
N ASP A 56 7.55 -10.43 8.09
CA ASP A 56 7.11 -9.41 9.04
C ASP A 56 7.86 -8.09 8.84
N GLU A 57 9.15 -8.12 8.53
CA GLU A 57 9.88 -6.91 8.13
C GLU A 57 9.31 -6.28 6.86
N VAL A 58 8.97 -7.10 5.85
CA VAL A 58 8.33 -6.61 4.62
C VAL A 58 6.99 -5.94 4.92
N ARG A 59 6.19 -6.49 5.85
CA ARG A 59 4.92 -5.89 6.27
C ARG A 59 5.10 -4.58 7.03
N LYS A 60 6.14 -4.44 7.85
CA LYS A 60 6.48 -3.17 8.50
C LYS A 60 6.78 -2.10 7.47
N VAL A 61 7.60 -2.42 6.46
CA VAL A 61 7.90 -1.50 5.35
C VAL A 61 6.63 -1.12 4.60
N ALA A 62 5.73 -2.07 4.33
CA ALA A 62 4.46 -1.80 3.66
C ALA A 62 3.57 -0.83 4.44
N GLY A 63 3.41 -1.03 5.76
CA GLY A 63 2.65 -0.12 6.62
C GLY A 63 3.25 1.28 6.67
N LEU A 64 4.56 1.37 6.89
CA LEU A 64 5.28 2.64 6.91
C LEU A 64 5.20 3.36 5.55
N SER A 65 5.18 2.63 4.44
CA SER A 65 5.04 3.21 3.09
C SER A 65 3.72 3.95 2.91
N ALA A 66 2.63 3.44 3.49
CA ALA A 66 1.33 4.11 3.46
C ALA A 66 1.32 5.39 4.29
N GLU A 67 1.96 5.38 5.47
CA GLU A 67 2.10 6.56 6.33
C GLU A 67 2.93 7.65 5.64
N ILE A 68 4.10 7.28 5.10
CA ILE A 68 4.95 8.19 4.31
C ILE A 68 4.12 8.84 3.19
N TRP A 69 3.38 8.05 2.42
CA TRP A 69 2.55 8.56 1.34
C TRP A 69 1.45 9.51 1.83
N ALA A 70 0.75 9.15 2.90
CA ALA A 70 -0.31 9.98 3.47
C ALA A 70 0.21 11.34 3.95
N GLU A 71 1.45 11.40 4.42
CA GLU A 71 2.12 12.63 4.87
C GLU A 71 2.69 13.46 3.73
N THR A 72 3.22 12.83 2.68
CA THR A 72 3.91 13.54 1.59
C THR A 72 3.04 13.83 0.37
N ARG A 73 1.86 13.20 0.24
CA ARG A 73 0.97 13.44 -0.89
C ARG A 73 0.57 14.93 -0.97
N GLY A 74 0.75 15.52 -2.14
CA GLY A 74 0.47 16.94 -2.39
C GLY A 74 1.61 17.91 -2.08
N ALA A 75 2.78 17.41 -1.64
CA ALA A 75 4.01 18.22 -1.54
C ALA A 75 4.74 18.33 -2.90
N GLU A 76 5.63 19.33 -3.03
CA GLU A 76 6.51 19.46 -4.21
C GLU A 76 7.44 18.24 -4.31
N GLY A 77 7.32 17.49 -5.41
CA GLY A 77 8.00 16.20 -5.58
C GLY A 77 7.09 15.07 -5.12
N GLU A 78 6.42 14.41 -6.07
CA GLU A 78 5.40 13.36 -5.87
C GLU A 78 5.97 12.03 -5.30
N GLU A 79 7.08 12.11 -4.56
CA GLU A 79 7.78 10.98 -3.94
C GLU A 79 7.94 11.23 -2.45
N GLY A 80 7.46 10.30 -1.64
CA GLY A 80 7.73 10.28 -0.21
C GLY A 80 9.07 9.61 0.09
N MET A 81 9.87 10.21 0.96
CA MET A 81 11.22 9.73 1.28
C MET A 81 11.45 9.80 2.79
N VAL A 82 11.93 8.73 3.40
CA VAL A 82 12.25 8.70 4.84
C VAL A 82 13.45 7.81 5.15
N GLU A 83 14.25 8.25 6.12
CA GLU A 83 15.28 7.41 6.74
C GLU A 83 14.72 6.78 8.01
N SER A 84 14.91 5.47 8.18
CA SER A 84 14.38 4.70 9.31
C SER A 84 15.37 3.63 9.78
N GLU A 85 15.05 2.96 10.89
CA GLU A 85 15.78 1.77 11.33
C GLU A 85 15.74 0.61 10.31
N LEU A 86 14.73 0.62 9.41
CA LEU A 86 14.60 -0.38 8.35
C LEU A 86 15.42 -0.04 7.10
N GLY A 87 16.07 1.14 7.09
CA GLY A 87 16.81 1.68 5.97
C GLY A 87 16.17 2.94 5.38
N ARG A 88 16.55 3.26 4.13
CA ARG A 88 15.98 4.35 3.34
C ARG A 88 14.77 3.84 2.58
N ILE A 89 13.61 4.48 2.79
CA ILE A 89 12.37 4.11 2.12
C ILE A 89 11.93 5.25 1.20
N LEU A 90 11.68 4.90 -0.06
CA LEU A 90 11.13 5.80 -1.08
C LEU A 90 9.79 5.24 -1.55
N VAL A 91 8.77 6.10 -1.64
CA VAL A 91 7.40 5.74 -2.02
C VAL A 91 6.92 6.69 -3.11
N LEU A 92 6.25 6.17 -4.14
CA LEU A 92 5.58 7.00 -5.14
C LEU A 92 4.35 6.31 -5.75
N ALA A 93 3.43 7.10 -6.29
CA ALA A 93 2.22 6.59 -6.92
C ALA A 93 2.50 5.85 -8.24
N VAL A 94 1.80 4.75 -8.47
CA VAL A 94 1.82 4.04 -9.77
C VAL A 94 0.69 4.56 -10.65
N GLU A 95 0.89 5.76 -11.19
CA GLU A 95 -0.09 6.45 -12.03
C GLU A 95 0.54 6.99 -13.31
N GLU A 96 -0.32 7.27 -14.29
CA GLU A 96 0.09 7.99 -15.48
C GLU A 96 0.10 9.48 -15.14
N PRO A 97 1.12 10.25 -15.57
CA PRO A 97 1.12 11.69 -15.35
C PRO A 97 -0.11 12.31 -16.02
N GLN A 98 -1.07 12.79 -15.24
CA GLN A 98 -2.24 13.49 -15.75
C GLN A 98 -1.97 14.99 -15.76
N GLU A 99 -1.95 15.59 -16.95
CA GLU A 99 -1.69 17.03 -17.10
C GLU A 99 -2.91 17.92 -16.74
N ASN A 100 -4.09 17.37 -16.39
CA ASN A 100 -5.31 18.19 -16.38
C ASN A 100 -6.49 17.76 -15.48
N SER A 101 -6.30 16.93 -14.45
CA SER A 101 -7.39 16.56 -13.54
C SER A 101 -7.35 17.38 -12.25
N GLY A 102 -8.27 18.34 -12.13
CA GLY A 102 -8.48 19.16 -10.93
C GLY A 102 -9.02 18.42 -9.70
N SER A 103 -8.89 17.10 -9.66
CA SER A 103 -9.20 16.26 -8.49
C SER A 103 -8.10 15.22 -8.35
N ALA A 104 -7.29 15.34 -7.31
CA ALA A 104 -6.29 14.35 -6.91
C ALA A 104 -7.01 13.08 -6.46
N GLU A 105 -7.41 12.23 -7.41
CA GLU A 105 -7.93 10.90 -7.12
C GLU A 105 -6.83 10.08 -6.44
N GLU A 106 -7.19 9.28 -5.43
CA GLU A 106 -6.21 8.47 -4.74
C GLU A 106 -5.63 7.40 -5.69
N PRO A 107 -4.30 7.20 -5.71
CA PRO A 107 -3.68 6.18 -6.55
C PRO A 107 -4.16 4.79 -6.16
N LEU A 108 -4.35 3.90 -7.14
CA LEU A 108 -4.73 2.52 -6.84
C LEU A 108 -3.63 1.76 -6.09
N LEU A 109 -2.37 2.04 -6.43
CA LEU A 109 -1.20 1.35 -5.91
C LEU A 109 -0.04 2.33 -5.75
N LEU A 110 0.79 2.07 -4.75
CA LEU A 110 2.05 2.73 -4.48
C LEU A 110 3.20 1.76 -4.74
N LEU A 111 4.29 2.28 -5.29
CA LEU A 111 5.56 1.58 -5.40
C LEU A 111 6.47 2.07 -4.27
N ALA A 112 6.94 1.14 -3.43
CA ALA A 112 7.90 1.41 -2.38
C ALA A 112 9.22 0.69 -2.63
N LEU A 113 10.34 1.40 -2.51
CA LEU A 113 11.68 0.82 -2.48
C LEU A 113 12.26 0.99 -1.08
N ASN A 114 12.86 -0.06 -0.55
CA ASN A 114 13.64 0.01 0.68
C ASN A 114 15.10 -0.41 0.40
N GLY A 115 16.02 0.46 0.78
CA GLY A 115 17.45 0.28 0.66
C GLY A 115 18.18 0.42 1.98
N THR A 116 19.49 0.19 1.98
CA THR A 116 20.34 0.43 3.14
C THR A 116 20.36 1.91 3.54
N THR A 117 20.88 2.22 4.72
CA THR A 117 20.96 3.60 5.24
C THR A 117 21.85 4.51 4.40
N ASP A 118 22.74 3.95 3.60
CA ASP A 118 23.62 4.64 2.65
C ASP A 118 23.11 4.61 1.19
N ALA A 119 21.94 4.02 0.94
CA ALA A 119 21.41 3.89 -0.41
C ALA A 119 21.20 5.26 -1.09
N ASP A 120 21.70 5.43 -2.31
CA ASP A 120 21.58 6.69 -3.03
C ASP A 120 20.13 6.99 -3.43
N TRP A 121 19.59 8.09 -2.90
CA TRP A 121 18.23 8.54 -3.16
C TRP A 121 17.96 8.78 -4.64
N ALA A 122 18.91 9.37 -5.37
CA ALA A 122 18.73 9.66 -6.80
C ALA A 122 18.62 8.37 -7.62
N ARG A 123 19.41 7.35 -7.30
CA ARG A 123 19.33 6.01 -7.89
C ARG A 123 18.01 5.31 -7.55
N MET A 124 17.59 5.34 -6.29
CA MET A 124 16.31 4.76 -5.85
C MET A 124 15.15 5.38 -6.62
N SER A 125 15.08 6.71 -6.60
CA SER A 125 14.04 7.49 -7.27
C SER A 125 13.98 7.20 -8.78
N ARG A 126 15.12 7.21 -9.48
CA ARG A 126 15.18 6.91 -10.93
C ARG A 126 14.65 5.51 -11.25
N LYS A 127 14.99 4.50 -10.44
CA LYS A 127 14.50 3.13 -10.63
C LYS A 127 13.01 3.02 -10.34
N ALA A 128 12.54 3.65 -9.26
CA ALA A 128 11.15 3.67 -8.87
C ALA A 128 10.28 4.31 -9.97
N ARG A 129 10.64 5.52 -10.43
CA ARG A 129 9.92 6.21 -11.51
C ARG A 129 9.81 5.39 -12.78
N LYS A 130 10.92 4.77 -13.21
CA LYS A 130 10.94 3.94 -14.41
C LYS A 130 9.99 2.75 -14.29
N LEU A 131 9.97 2.09 -13.13
CA LEU A 131 9.08 0.95 -12.90
C LEU A 131 7.62 1.38 -12.76
N ALA A 132 7.35 2.46 -12.02
CA ALA A 132 5.98 2.96 -11.86
C ALA A 132 5.38 3.39 -13.20
N ALA A 133 6.13 4.13 -14.03
CA ALA A 133 5.69 4.50 -15.38
C ALA A 133 5.42 3.27 -16.26
N TYR A 134 6.19 2.19 -16.09
CA TYR A 134 5.97 0.94 -16.82
C TYR A 134 4.71 0.20 -16.35
N LEU A 135 4.40 0.24 -15.05
CA LEU A 135 3.24 -0.44 -14.45
C LEU A 135 1.93 0.36 -14.61
N ALA A 136 2.01 1.68 -14.66
CA ALA A 136 0.86 2.58 -14.63
C ALA A 136 -0.23 2.24 -15.67
N PRO A 137 0.08 1.96 -16.96
CA PRO A 137 -0.96 1.64 -17.94
C PRO A 137 -1.74 0.35 -17.61
N SER A 138 -1.08 -0.63 -17.00
CA SER A 138 -1.71 -1.88 -16.58
C SER A 138 -2.53 -1.72 -15.31
N VAL A 139 -2.06 -0.91 -14.36
CA VAL A 139 -2.75 -0.61 -13.11
C VAL A 139 -4.00 0.23 -13.37
N ASN A 140 -3.89 1.29 -14.18
CA ASN A 140 -5.01 2.19 -14.50
C ASN A 140 -6.15 1.49 -15.25
N LYS A 141 -5.84 0.52 -16.12
CA LYS A 141 -6.87 -0.34 -16.75
C LYS A 141 -7.72 -1.12 -15.75
N GLN A 142 -7.24 -1.31 -14.53
CA GLN A 142 -7.98 -1.99 -13.47
C GLN A 142 -8.77 -1.00 -12.59
N ARG A 143 -8.60 0.32 -12.72
CA ARG A 143 -9.32 1.35 -11.94
C ARG A 143 -10.83 1.16 -12.00
N GLY A 144 -11.39 1.01 -13.22
CA GLY A 144 -12.83 0.78 -13.42
C GLY A 144 -13.35 -0.57 -12.92
N GLN A 145 -12.46 -1.54 -12.64
CA GLN A 145 -12.83 -2.85 -12.12
C GLN A 145 -12.71 -2.94 -10.58
N MET A 146 -11.96 -2.03 -9.97
CA MET A 146 -11.68 -1.99 -8.53
C MET A 146 -12.44 -0.87 -7.81
N GLN A 147 -13.33 -0.14 -8.50
CA GLN A 147 -14.21 0.79 -7.82
C GLN A 147 -15.05 0.02 -6.78
N PRO A 148 -15.11 0.50 -5.53
CA PRO A 148 -15.93 -0.13 -4.52
C PRO A 148 -17.36 -0.18 -5.04
N VAL A 149 -17.93 -1.38 -5.08
CA VAL A 149 -19.36 -1.57 -5.31
C VAL A 149 -20.06 -0.73 -4.25
N SER A 150 -20.78 0.33 -4.65
CA SER A 150 -21.49 1.19 -3.72
C SER A 150 -22.22 0.31 -2.71
N PRO A 151 -22.07 0.56 -1.38
CA PRO A 151 -22.75 -0.25 -0.39
C PRO A 151 -24.24 -0.20 -0.73
N VAL A 152 -24.83 -1.38 -0.96
CA VAL A 152 -26.27 -1.52 -1.17
C VAL A 152 -26.92 -0.81 0.02
N SER A 153 -27.57 0.32 -0.23
CA SER A 153 -28.28 1.04 0.81
C SER A 153 -29.23 0.03 1.47
N PRO A 154 -29.18 -0.16 2.80
CA PRO A 154 -30.11 -1.06 3.45
C PRO A 154 -31.51 -0.57 3.10
N ALA A 155 -32.26 -1.40 2.36
CA ALA A 155 -33.63 -1.11 2.00
C ALA A 155 -34.37 -0.74 3.28
N ASN A 156 -34.94 0.45 3.27
CA ASN A 156 -35.66 1.07 4.37
C ASN A 156 -36.97 0.28 4.61
N GLY A 157 -36.85 -0.92 5.17
CA GLY A 157 -37.95 -1.75 5.64
C GLY A 157 -38.26 -1.34 7.07
N ALA A 158 -38.99 -0.23 7.22
CA ALA A 158 -39.50 0.22 8.52
C ALA A 158 -40.29 -0.92 9.21
N PRO A 159 -39.90 -1.38 10.40
CA PRO A 159 -40.81 -2.14 11.23
C PRO A 159 -41.81 -1.14 11.84
N LYS A 160 -43.08 -1.26 11.46
CA LYS A 160 -44.19 -0.61 12.16
C LYS A 160 -44.26 -1.17 13.59
N SER A 161 -43.50 -0.60 14.50
CA SER A 161 -43.66 -0.81 15.95
C SER A 161 -44.97 -0.18 16.37
N ARG A 162 -46.00 -1.01 16.45
CA ARG A 162 -47.34 -0.68 16.91
C ARG A 162 -47.30 -0.50 18.42
N THR A 163 -47.31 0.75 18.87
CA THR A 163 -47.50 1.16 20.27
C THR A 163 -48.80 0.56 20.80
N ARG A 164 -48.72 -0.28 21.83
CA ARG A 164 -49.86 -0.66 22.66
C ARG A 164 -49.56 -0.24 24.08
N SER A 165 -50.04 0.96 24.42
CA SER A 165 -50.20 1.38 25.81
C SER A 165 -51.30 0.53 26.44
N ALA A 166 -50.97 -0.20 27.51
CA ALA A 166 -51.95 -0.73 28.44
C ALA A 166 -51.47 -0.35 29.85
N ALA A 167 -52.13 0.67 30.38
CA ALA A 167 -52.09 1.03 31.79
C ALA A 167 -52.77 -0.07 32.62
N THR A 168 -52.35 -0.15 33.89
CA THR A 168 -53.18 -0.32 35.11
C THR A 168 -52.56 -1.37 36.03
N SER A 169 -51.86 -0.88 37.06
CA SER A 169 -51.58 -1.64 38.28
C SER A 169 -52.25 -0.89 39.43
N PRO A 170 -53.30 -1.45 40.08
CA PRO A 170 -53.94 -0.79 41.20
C PRO A 170 -53.17 -1.11 42.48
N GLY A 171 -52.73 -0.07 43.17
CA GLY A 171 -52.33 -0.19 44.57
C GLY A 171 -53.55 -0.42 45.46
N ARG A 172 -53.41 -1.28 46.47
CA ARG A 172 -54.18 -1.18 47.72
C ARG A 172 -53.46 -1.92 48.85
N ALA A 173 -53.00 -1.15 49.84
CA ALA A 173 -52.61 -1.56 51.19
C ALA A 173 -53.87 -2.00 51.99
N PRO A 174 -53.87 -2.20 53.34
CA PRO A 174 -52.80 -2.30 54.33
C PRO A 174 -52.97 -3.51 55.30
N ARG A 175 -51.97 -3.79 56.13
CA ARG A 175 -52.08 -3.90 57.60
C ARG A 175 -50.72 -4.16 58.24
#